data_AF-A0A9W9NL60-F1
#
_entry.id   AF-A0A9W9NL60-F1
#
_cell.length_a   1.000
_cell.length_b   1.000
_cell.length_c   1.000
_cell.angle_alpha   90.00
_cell.angle_beta   90.00
_cell.angle_gamma   90.00
#
_symmetry.space_group_name_H-M   'P 1'
#
loop_
_entity.id
_entity.type
_entity.pdbx_description
1 polymer ?
#
loop_
_entity_poly.entity_id
_entity_poly.type
_entity_poly.pdbx_seq_one_letter_code
_entity_poly.pdbx_strand_id
1 'polypeptide(L)'
;MLTSTQPPSQTLGSPPRISLKGALSTRFDRRASHGVAPVKLPVRQRVPLQSWDSHMHVVEPERFPISKTAVYQPSIHTLEDALKFESTLGVENLVFVQPSIYGTDNSCMLAALAKLGPTRGRGVVVVDPNTITQEELDEWHALGVRGLRVNLQSVGKVMERNELEATLIRHADIARPRNWMIEVYVPLKMIPMLESIVPRLGITVCIDHFGSPELSSISLCENDSPFDPYTLPGFSSLISLIRTGSTYIKVSAPYRLTKDAGMRDLKAMAREFLSAAPDRVIYATDWPHTRFTGVDISPFTEWCLDLCAHEPGLAEKLFRRNTERMLGVEST
;
A
#
# COMPACT_ATOMS: atom_id res chain seq x y z
N MET A 1 24.38 -61.39 -19.07
CA MET A 1 24.79 -62.80 -19.25
C MET A 1 26.25 -62.85 -18.81
N LEU A 2 26.74 -63.57 -17.79
CA LEU A 2 26.34 -64.75 -17.01
C LEU A 2 26.94 -64.56 -15.59
N THR A 3 26.14 -64.52 -14.52
CA THR A 3 25.95 -65.60 -13.50
C THR A 3 27.17 -66.35 -12.96
N SER A 4 27.33 -66.20 -11.63
CA SER A 4 27.59 -67.22 -10.59
C SER A 4 28.99 -67.81 -10.45
N THR A 5 29.56 -67.68 -9.24
CA THR A 5 29.88 -68.83 -8.35
C THR A 5 30.26 -68.36 -6.94
N GLN A 6 29.59 -68.90 -5.92
CA GLN A 6 29.95 -68.82 -4.49
C GLN A 6 30.84 -70.01 -4.08
N PRO A 7 31.62 -69.87 -3.00
CA PRO A 7 31.84 -70.98 -2.07
C PRO A 7 31.76 -70.49 -0.58
N PRO A 8 31.95 -71.34 0.47
CA PRO A 8 30.86 -71.78 1.34
C PRO A 8 30.95 -71.22 2.78
N SER A 9 29.85 -71.47 3.50
CA SER A 9 29.57 -71.13 4.89
C SER A 9 30.54 -71.75 5.92
N GLN A 10 30.96 -70.93 6.88
CA GLN A 10 31.50 -71.40 8.17
C GLN A 10 30.63 -70.89 9.32
N THR A 11 30.27 -71.84 10.17
CA THR A 11 29.45 -71.76 11.37
C THR A 11 30.21 -71.11 12.52
N LEU A 12 29.62 -70.08 13.15
CA LEU A 12 30.07 -69.56 14.44
C LEU A 12 28.88 -69.53 15.41
N GLY A 13 29.06 -70.25 16.52
CA GLY A 13 28.06 -70.56 17.52
C GLY A 13 27.56 -69.35 18.32
N SER A 14 26.35 -69.48 18.85
CA SER A 14 25.67 -68.50 19.68
C SER A 14 26.19 -68.52 21.13
N PRO A 15 26.46 -67.37 21.77
CA PRO A 15 26.55 -67.26 23.22
C PRO A 15 25.23 -66.77 23.83
N PRO A 16 25.03 -66.93 25.16
CA PRO A 16 23.73 -67.22 25.76
C PRO A 16 22.88 -65.98 26.08
N ARG A 17 21.56 -66.21 26.16
CA ARG A 17 20.56 -65.27 26.67
C ARG A 17 20.76 -65.03 28.17
N ILE A 18 20.92 -63.77 28.55
CA ILE A 18 20.76 -63.30 29.93
C ILE A 18 19.52 -62.41 29.98
N SER A 19 18.55 -62.85 30.79
CA SER A 19 17.34 -62.12 31.15
C SER A 19 17.63 -61.20 32.33
N LEU A 20 17.34 -59.92 32.20
CA LEU A 20 17.15 -59.02 33.34
C LEU A 20 15.92 -58.15 33.10
N LYS A 21 14.81 -58.55 33.74
CA LYS A 21 13.74 -57.66 34.14
C LYS A 21 14.29 -56.75 35.24
N GLY A 22 14.28 -55.44 35.03
CA GLY A 22 14.68 -54.45 36.02
C GLY A 22 14.19 -53.08 35.58
N ALA A 23 12.99 -52.72 36.02
CA ALA A 23 12.42 -51.40 35.81
C ALA A 23 13.26 -50.36 36.56
N LEU A 24 13.88 -49.44 35.82
CA LEU A 24 14.40 -48.19 36.33
C LEU A 24 13.80 -47.06 35.51
N SER A 25 12.74 -46.50 36.08
CA SER A 25 12.09 -45.26 35.69
C SER A 25 13.10 -44.11 35.77
N THR A 26 13.72 -43.75 34.64
CA THR A 26 14.36 -42.46 34.49
C THR A 26 13.28 -41.46 34.07
N ARG A 27 12.67 -40.80 35.07
CA ARG A 27 11.95 -39.56 34.85
C ARG A 27 12.95 -38.55 34.28
N PHE A 28 12.98 -38.42 32.96
CA PHE A 28 13.47 -37.21 32.33
C PHE A 28 12.52 -36.10 32.73
N ASP A 29 12.95 -35.25 33.66
CA ASP A 29 12.35 -33.95 33.93
C ASP A 29 12.30 -33.19 32.61
N ARG A 30 11.13 -33.20 31.96
CA ARG A 30 10.76 -32.17 31.00
C ARG A 30 10.60 -30.89 31.81
N ARG A 31 11.70 -30.18 32.05
CA ARG A 31 11.61 -28.73 32.23
C ARG A 31 10.97 -28.20 30.95
N ALA A 32 9.68 -27.88 31.05
CA ALA A 32 9.02 -27.04 30.08
C ALA A 32 9.80 -25.73 30.05
N SER A 33 10.70 -25.59 29.06
CA SER A 33 11.17 -24.29 28.64
C SER A 33 9.92 -23.52 28.25
N HIS A 34 9.47 -22.63 29.14
CA HIS A 34 8.52 -21.61 28.80
C HIS A 34 9.24 -20.76 27.76
N GLY A 35 9.10 -21.13 26.49
CA GLY A 35 9.56 -20.33 25.37
C GLY A 35 8.82 -19.01 25.49
N VAL A 36 9.50 -18.00 26.01
CA VAL A 36 9.03 -16.63 25.91
C VAL A 36 8.85 -16.40 24.42
N ALA A 37 7.61 -16.24 23.97
CA ALA A 37 7.34 -15.90 22.58
C ALA A 37 8.22 -14.69 22.23
N PRO A 38 8.94 -14.70 21.09
CA PRO A 38 9.84 -13.61 20.75
C PRO A 38 9.06 -12.30 20.82
N VAL A 39 9.52 -11.37 21.67
CA VAL A 39 8.89 -10.06 21.82
C VAL A 39 9.04 -9.36 20.48
N LYS A 40 7.92 -9.19 19.78
CA LYS A 40 7.87 -8.46 18.52
C LYS A 40 8.15 -6.99 18.82
N LEU A 41 9.14 -6.41 18.14
CA LEU A 41 9.45 -4.99 18.30
C LEU A 41 8.21 -4.14 17.93
N PRO A 42 7.97 -3.01 18.61
CA PRO A 42 6.90 -2.08 18.25
C PRO A 42 6.93 -1.68 16.77
N VAL A 43 5.78 -1.42 16.15
CA VAL A 43 5.64 -0.99 14.74
C VAL A 43 6.70 0.06 14.35
N ARG A 44 6.82 1.13 15.13
CA ARG A 44 7.77 2.23 14.89
C ARG A 44 9.25 1.84 14.83
N GLN A 45 9.61 0.69 15.38
CA GLN A 45 10.98 0.18 15.37
C GLN A 45 11.21 -0.83 14.23
N ARG A 46 10.13 -1.27 13.56
CA ARG A 46 10.17 -2.22 12.45
C ARG A 46 9.94 -1.55 11.09
N VAL A 47 9.24 -0.41 11.06
CA VAL A 47 9.13 0.43 9.86
C VAL A 47 10.54 0.88 9.44
N PRO A 48 10.94 0.70 8.17
CA PRO A 48 12.23 1.15 7.67
C PRO A 48 12.50 2.64 7.93
N LEU A 49 13.76 3.00 8.16
CA LEU A 49 14.14 4.41 8.28
C LEU A 49 13.84 5.18 6.99
N GLN A 50 13.47 6.45 7.12
CA GLN A 50 13.12 7.30 5.98
C GLN A 50 11.92 6.76 5.17
N SER A 51 11.05 5.98 5.81
CA SER A 51 9.78 5.55 5.21
C SER A 51 8.89 6.73 4.86
N TRP A 52 8.07 6.52 3.83
CA TRP A 52 7.09 7.47 3.32
C TRP A 52 5.68 7.00 3.62
N ASP A 53 4.85 7.89 4.19
CA ASP A 53 3.42 7.79 4.02
C ASP A 53 3.04 8.41 2.67
N SER A 54 2.65 7.58 1.71
CA SER A 54 2.38 8.01 0.34
C SER A 54 0.99 8.62 0.11
N HIS A 55 0.14 8.73 1.13
CA HIS A 55 -1.17 9.35 1.02
C HIS A 55 -1.69 9.83 2.37
N MET A 56 -1.71 11.15 2.56
CA MET A 56 -2.41 11.76 3.68
C MET A 56 -2.96 13.15 3.32
N HIS A 57 -3.80 13.70 4.18
CA HIS A 57 -4.40 15.01 4.03
C HIS A 57 -4.12 15.88 5.25
N VAL A 58 -3.95 17.18 5.03
CA VAL A 58 -4.05 18.21 6.08
C VAL A 58 -5.31 19.03 5.82
N VAL A 59 -5.95 19.47 6.91
CA VAL A 59 -7.26 20.11 6.85
C VAL A 59 -7.33 21.22 7.91
N GLU A 60 -7.37 22.47 7.48
CA GLU A 60 -7.45 23.67 8.33
C GLU A 60 -8.62 24.58 7.86
N PRO A 61 -9.90 24.15 8.02
CA PRO A 61 -11.06 24.83 7.44
C PRO A 61 -11.33 26.23 7.99
N GLU A 62 -10.76 26.58 9.15
CA GLU A 62 -10.84 27.92 9.71
C GLU A 62 -9.92 28.91 8.99
N ARG A 63 -8.86 28.42 8.34
CA ARG A 63 -7.83 29.22 7.67
C ARG A 63 -7.93 29.15 6.15
N PHE A 64 -8.44 28.05 5.61
CA PHE A 64 -8.62 27.84 4.18
C PHE A 64 -10.08 27.51 3.84
N PRO A 65 -10.72 28.22 2.89
CA PRO A 65 -12.13 28.03 2.56
C PRO A 65 -12.42 26.61 2.05
N ILE A 66 -13.47 25.99 2.58
CA ILE A 66 -14.00 24.73 2.04
C ILE A 66 -14.73 25.02 0.72
N SER A 67 -14.56 24.12 -0.26
CA SER A 67 -15.29 24.18 -1.53
C SER A 67 -16.81 24.15 -1.31
N LYS A 68 -17.53 24.92 -2.11
CA LYS A 68 -19.01 24.90 -2.12
C LYS A 68 -19.60 23.53 -2.51
N THR A 69 -18.81 22.68 -3.16
CA THR A 69 -19.20 21.32 -3.57
C THR A 69 -18.71 20.24 -2.60
N ALA A 70 -18.16 20.61 -1.44
CA ALA A 70 -17.71 19.66 -0.45
C ALA A 70 -18.87 18.78 0.05
N VAL A 71 -18.64 17.47 0.10
CA VAL A 71 -19.66 16.47 0.47
C VAL A 71 -19.70 16.15 1.96
N TYR A 72 -18.83 16.78 2.76
CA TYR A 72 -18.81 16.68 4.21
C TYR A 72 -18.09 17.89 4.84
N GLN A 73 -18.39 18.15 6.11
CA GLN A 73 -17.68 19.14 6.92
C GLN A 73 -16.51 18.46 7.65
N PRO A 74 -15.25 18.86 7.40
CA PRO A 74 -14.10 18.27 8.09
C PRO A 74 -13.87 18.86 9.48
N SER A 75 -13.21 18.08 10.33
CA SER A 75 -12.48 18.54 11.52
C SER A 75 -11.09 19.06 11.16
N ILE A 76 -10.48 19.83 12.07
CA ILE A 76 -9.12 20.33 11.91
C ILE A 76 -8.11 19.19 12.10
N HIS A 77 -7.15 19.13 11.19
CA HIS A 77 -6.04 18.18 11.13
C HIS A 77 -4.81 18.87 10.57
N THR A 78 -3.97 19.41 11.46
CA THR A 78 -2.82 20.24 11.10
C THR A 78 -1.61 19.42 10.66
N LEU A 79 -0.58 20.09 10.11
CA LEU A 79 0.72 19.46 9.88
C LEU A 79 1.32 18.92 11.18
N GLU A 80 1.19 19.67 12.26
CA GLU A 80 1.71 19.32 13.58
C GLU A 80 1.02 18.04 14.12
N ASP A 81 -0.28 17.89 13.88
CA ASP A 81 -1.02 16.66 14.19
C ASP A 81 -0.56 15.48 13.33
N ALA A 82 -0.35 15.70 12.03
CA ALA A 82 0.16 14.68 11.11
C ALA A 82 1.54 14.17 11.56
N LEU A 83 2.48 15.09 11.86
CA LEU A 83 3.82 14.73 12.34
C LEU A 83 3.77 13.97 13.67
N LYS A 84 2.88 14.36 14.58
CA LYS A 84 2.67 13.63 15.84
C LYS A 84 2.15 12.23 15.57
N PHE A 85 1.18 12.07 14.68
CA PHE A 85 0.65 10.77 14.29
C PHE A 85 1.73 9.87 13.66
N GLU A 86 2.48 10.38 12.68
CA GLU A 86 3.51 9.60 11.98
C GLU A 86 4.67 9.18 12.88
N SER A 87 4.99 9.99 13.89
CA SER A 87 5.98 9.62 14.91
C SER A 87 5.60 8.35 15.70
N THR A 88 4.29 8.03 15.78
CA THR A 88 3.81 6.79 16.42
C THR A 88 4.06 5.55 15.55
N LEU A 89 4.15 5.73 14.23
CA LEU A 89 4.43 4.68 13.24
C LEU A 89 5.90 4.61 12.84
N GLY A 90 6.71 5.62 13.17
CA GLY A 90 8.13 5.69 12.77
C GLY A 90 8.33 6.12 11.32
N VAL A 91 7.33 6.78 10.72
CA VAL A 91 7.40 7.31 9.36
C VAL A 91 7.88 8.77 9.40
N GLU A 92 8.76 9.13 8.46
CA GLU A 92 9.47 10.41 8.50
C GLU A 92 9.12 11.34 7.34
N ASN A 93 8.66 10.77 6.22
CA ASN A 93 8.41 11.49 4.97
C ASN A 93 6.95 11.39 4.57
N LEU A 94 6.38 12.49 4.07
CA LEU A 94 4.94 12.63 3.87
C LEU A 94 4.63 13.02 2.43
N VAL A 95 3.60 12.39 1.86
CA VAL A 95 2.96 12.82 0.63
C VAL A 95 1.60 13.42 0.97
N PHE A 96 1.50 14.73 0.88
CA PHE A 96 0.22 15.42 1.02
C PHE A 96 -0.56 15.33 -0.27
N VAL A 97 -1.78 14.80 -0.18
CA VAL A 97 -2.70 14.65 -1.30
C VAL A 97 -3.85 15.62 -1.10
N GLN A 98 -4.28 16.30 -2.16
CA GLN A 98 -5.35 17.30 -2.07
C GLN A 98 -6.68 16.60 -1.74
N PRO A 99 -7.33 16.92 -0.60
CA PRO A 99 -8.62 16.33 -0.28
C PRO A 99 -9.74 17.02 -1.04
N SER A 100 -10.77 16.26 -1.44
CA SER A 100 -11.85 16.75 -2.30
C SER A 100 -12.67 17.91 -1.71
N ILE A 101 -12.62 18.11 -0.39
CA ILE A 101 -13.29 19.21 0.31
C ILE A 101 -12.78 20.60 -0.09
N TYR A 102 -11.55 20.71 -0.59
CA TYR A 102 -10.98 21.98 -1.03
C TYR A 102 -11.05 22.16 -2.56
N GLY A 103 -11.55 21.17 -3.29
CA GLY A 103 -11.59 21.23 -4.76
C GLY A 103 -10.20 21.48 -5.35
N THR A 104 -10.08 22.49 -6.19
CA THR A 104 -8.83 22.92 -6.84
C THR A 104 -8.03 23.94 -6.02
N ASP A 105 -8.51 24.37 -4.84
CA ASP A 105 -7.74 25.23 -3.94
C ASP A 105 -6.74 24.39 -3.14
N ASN A 106 -5.50 24.31 -3.62
CA ASN A 106 -4.44 23.52 -2.99
C ASN A 106 -3.75 24.26 -1.82
N SER A 107 -4.20 25.46 -1.44
CA SER A 107 -3.46 26.36 -0.54
C SER A 107 -3.18 25.74 0.83
N CYS A 108 -4.11 24.96 1.39
CA CYS A 108 -3.92 24.30 2.69
C CYS A 108 -2.76 23.29 2.63
N MET A 109 -2.76 22.42 1.63
CA MET A 109 -1.73 21.41 1.44
C MET A 109 -0.38 22.03 1.06
N LEU A 110 -0.38 23.04 0.19
CA LEU A 110 0.84 23.76 -0.19
C LEU A 110 1.47 24.48 1.00
N ALA A 111 0.67 25.06 1.90
CA ALA A 111 1.18 25.68 3.13
C ALA A 111 1.84 24.66 4.07
N ALA A 112 1.28 23.45 4.20
CA ALA A 112 1.91 22.37 4.96
C ALA A 112 3.18 21.85 4.28
N LEU A 113 3.17 21.69 2.95
CA LEU A 113 4.32 21.27 2.17
C LEU A 113 5.47 22.27 2.28
N ALA A 114 5.18 23.58 2.25
CA ALA A 114 6.16 24.64 2.42
C ALA A 114 6.86 24.58 3.78
N LYS A 115 6.11 24.29 4.85
CA LYS A 115 6.67 24.11 6.21
C LYS A 115 7.52 22.85 6.32
N LEU A 116 7.10 21.74 5.72
CA LEU A 116 7.82 20.46 5.81
C LEU A 116 9.08 20.44 4.93
N GLY A 117 9.03 21.10 3.77
CA GLY A 117 10.11 21.20 2.81
C GLY A 117 10.25 19.98 1.89
N PRO A 118 10.89 20.15 0.71
CA PRO A 118 10.99 19.12 -0.32
C PRO A 118 12.00 18.01 0.00
N THR A 119 12.68 18.04 1.15
CA THR A 119 13.52 16.90 1.59
C THR A 119 12.69 15.77 2.18
N ARG A 120 11.56 16.11 2.82
CA ARG A 120 10.68 15.17 3.54
C ARG A 120 9.24 15.20 3.06
N GLY A 121 8.87 16.19 2.25
CA GLY A 121 7.53 16.41 1.75
C GLY A 121 7.41 16.23 0.24
N ARG A 122 6.30 15.66 -0.20
CA ARG A 122 5.82 15.70 -1.59
C ARG A 122 4.35 16.08 -1.61
N GLY A 123 3.91 16.65 -2.73
CA GLY A 123 2.51 17.04 -2.93
C GLY A 123 1.88 16.39 -4.17
N VAL A 124 0.59 16.08 -4.08
CA VAL A 124 -0.27 15.66 -5.21
C VAL A 124 -1.50 16.57 -5.27
N VAL A 125 -1.51 17.50 -6.22
CA VAL A 125 -2.49 18.59 -6.31
C VAL A 125 -3.69 18.24 -7.21
N VAL A 126 -4.79 18.97 -7.06
CA VAL A 126 -5.91 18.95 -8.03
C VAL A 126 -5.89 20.27 -8.80
N VAL A 127 -6.01 20.22 -10.12
CA VAL A 127 -6.00 21.40 -10.98
C VAL A 127 -7.27 21.49 -11.82
N ASP A 128 -7.63 22.71 -12.21
CA ASP A 128 -8.51 22.92 -13.37
C ASP A 128 -7.61 23.10 -14.60
N PRO A 129 -7.62 22.14 -15.56
CA PRO A 129 -6.81 22.23 -16.78
C PRO A 129 -7.04 23.48 -17.64
N ASN A 130 -8.16 24.20 -17.43
CA ASN A 130 -8.48 25.40 -18.22
C ASN A 130 -7.90 26.69 -17.62
N THR A 131 -7.54 26.68 -16.34
CA THR A 131 -7.11 27.90 -15.63
C THR A 131 -5.70 27.82 -15.08
N ILE A 132 -5.16 26.62 -14.84
CA ILE A 132 -3.82 26.44 -14.28
C ILE A 132 -2.74 26.95 -15.24
N THR A 133 -1.81 27.74 -14.72
CA THR A 133 -0.70 28.33 -15.50
C THR A 133 0.59 27.50 -15.38
N GLN A 134 1.55 27.70 -16.29
CA GLN A 134 2.84 27.03 -16.19
C GLN A 134 3.66 27.56 -15.02
N GLU A 135 3.54 28.84 -14.73
CA GLU A 135 4.21 29.53 -13.63
C GLU A 135 3.79 28.93 -12.28
N GLU A 136 2.48 28.75 -12.04
CA GLU A 136 1.97 28.10 -10.83
C GLU A 136 2.51 26.66 -10.70
N LEU A 137 2.55 25.91 -11.80
CA LEU A 137 3.05 24.53 -11.79
C LEU A 137 4.56 24.45 -11.49
N ASP A 138 5.35 25.41 -11.96
CA ASP A 138 6.79 25.51 -11.66
C ASP A 138 7.05 25.87 -10.21
N GLU A 139 6.29 26.83 -9.66
CA GLU A 139 6.33 27.18 -8.24
C GLU A 139 6.00 25.96 -7.37
N TRP A 140 4.94 25.22 -7.70
CA TRP A 140 4.55 24.03 -6.99
C TRP A 140 5.57 22.90 -7.13
N HIS A 141 6.21 22.76 -8.31
CA HIS A 141 7.28 21.80 -8.51
C HIS A 141 8.47 22.10 -7.59
N ALA A 142 8.91 23.36 -7.52
CA ALA A 142 9.98 23.78 -6.64
C ALA A 142 9.65 23.52 -5.16
N LEU A 143 8.37 23.66 -4.79
CA LEU A 143 7.87 23.37 -3.44
C LEU A 143 7.89 21.87 -3.08
N GLY A 144 7.86 20.99 -4.08
CA GLY A 144 7.87 19.54 -3.90
C GLY A 144 6.65 18.81 -4.45
N VAL A 145 5.75 19.48 -5.18
CA VAL A 145 4.65 18.81 -5.88
C VAL A 145 5.20 17.90 -6.98
N ARG A 146 4.68 16.68 -7.07
CA ARG A 146 5.13 15.64 -8.01
C ARG A 146 3.99 14.88 -8.67
N GLY A 147 2.75 15.30 -8.46
CA GLY A 147 1.61 14.64 -9.09
C GLY A 147 0.35 15.48 -9.16
N LEU A 148 -0.54 15.04 -10.05
CA LEU A 148 -1.92 15.50 -10.14
C LEU A 148 -2.86 14.41 -9.64
N ARG A 149 -4.01 14.78 -9.09
CA ARG A 149 -5.04 13.84 -8.64
C ARG A 149 -6.29 13.91 -9.51
N VAL A 150 -6.77 12.75 -9.97
CA VAL A 150 -8.08 12.54 -10.59
C VAL A 150 -8.90 11.63 -9.68
N ASN A 151 -9.85 12.22 -8.95
CA ASN A 151 -10.68 11.51 -7.98
C ASN A 151 -12.14 11.44 -8.46
N LEU A 152 -12.58 10.24 -8.85
CA LEU A 152 -13.98 9.97 -9.22
C LEU A 152 -14.74 9.29 -8.08
N GLN A 153 -14.06 8.46 -7.29
CA GLN A 153 -14.68 7.62 -6.27
C GLN A 153 -15.24 8.44 -5.08
N SER A 154 -14.47 9.40 -4.52
CA SER A 154 -14.93 10.16 -3.35
C SER A 154 -16.13 11.06 -3.64
N VAL A 155 -16.31 11.45 -4.90
CA VAL A 155 -17.37 12.35 -5.37
C VAL A 155 -18.53 11.59 -6.03
N GLY A 156 -18.47 10.25 -6.08
CA GLY A 156 -19.50 9.41 -6.68
C GLY A 156 -19.66 9.61 -8.20
N LYS A 157 -18.63 10.09 -8.88
CA LYS A 157 -18.65 10.31 -10.33
C LYS A 157 -18.34 9.01 -11.06
N VAL A 158 -19.17 8.67 -12.04
CA VAL A 158 -18.87 7.61 -13.01
C VAL A 158 -18.62 8.29 -14.35
N MET A 159 -17.53 7.92 -15.00
CA MET A 159 -17.19 8.39 -16.34
C MET A 159 -17.24 7.21 -17.31
N GLU A 160 -17.77 7.46 -18.49
CA GLU A 160 -17.57 6.54 -19.61
C GLU A 160 -16.11 6.58 -20.09
N ARG A 161 -15.68 5.53 -20.77
CA ARG A 161 -14.27 5.35 -21.20
C ARG A 161 -13.70 6.58 -21.91
N ASN A 162 -14.43 7.15 -22.86
CA ASN A 162 -13.95 8.29 -23.65
C ASN A 162 -13.82 9.58 -22.80
N GLU A 163 -14.70 9.78 -21.81
CA GLU A 163 -14.59 10.93 -20.89
C GLU A 163 -13.39 10.76 -19.95
N LEU A 164 -13.18 9.55 -19.43
CA LEU A 164 -12.03 9.23 -18.59
C LEU A 164 -10.72 9.40 -19.37
N GLU A 165 -10.66 8.89 -20.60
CA GLU A 165 -9.51 9.05 -21.50
C GLU A 165 -9.20 10.51 -21.79
N ALA A 166 -10.20 11.31 -22.20
CA ALA A 166 -10.02 12.73 -22.45
C ALA A 166 -9.59 13.51 -21.19
N THR A 167 -10.09 13.10 -20.02
CA THR A 167 -9.66 13.67 -18.74
C THR A 167 -8.20 13.36 -18.45
N LEU A 168 -7.80 12.09 -18.52
CA LEU A 168 -6.44 11.67 -18.21
C LEU A 168 -5.41 12.20 -19.22
N ILE A 169 -5.75 12.29 -20.51
CA ILE A 169 -4.87 12.89 -21.52
C ILE A 169 -4.58 14.36 -21.18
N ARG A 170 -5.62 15.16 -20.87
CA ARG A 170 -5.43 16.57 -20.50
C ARG A 170 -4.57 16.74 -19.25
N HIS A 171 -4.76 15.89 -18.24
CA HIS A 171 -3.92 15.93 -17.04
C HIS A 171 -2.48 15.47 -17.35
N ALA A 172 -2.30 14.48 -18.24
CA ALA A 172 -0.98 14.04 -18.65
C ALA A 172 -0.23 15.11 -19.44
N ASP A 173 -0.93 15.91 -20.26
CA ASP A 173 -0.35 17.08 -20.94
C ASP A 173 0.25 18.09 -19.95
N ILE A 174 -0.43 18.32 -18.83
CA ILE A 174 0.03 19.21 -17.75
C ILE A 174 1.20 18.59 -16.98
N ALA A 175 1.13 17.30 -16.69
CA ALA A 175 2.09 16.60 -15.83
C ALA A 175 3.43 16.31 -16.52
N ARG A 176 3.41 16.01 -17.83
CA ARG A 176 4.59 15.56 -18.60
C ARG A 176 5.81 16.49 -18.51
N PRO A 177 5.71 17.81 -18.70
CA PRO A 177 6.87 18.71 -18.67
C PRO A 177 7.69 18.64 -17.37
N ARG A 178 7.06 18.23 -16.27
CA ARG A 178 7.65 18.17 -14.92
C ARG A 178 7.89 16.75 -14.43
N ASN A 179 7.69 15.75 -15.29
CA ASN A 179 7.71 14.33 -14.96
C ASN A 179 6.83 14.00 -13.73
N TRP A 180 5.66 14.64 -13.64
CA TRP A 180 4.70 14.37 -12.58
C TRP A 180 3.90 13.10 -12.87
N MET A 181 3.50 12.41 -11.80
CA MET A 181 2.58 11.28 -11.89
C MET A 181 1.11 11.74 -11.87
N ILE A 182 0.19 10.87 -12.29
CA ILE A 182 -1.24 11.05 -12.00
C ILE A 182 -1.69 9.99 -11.01
N GLU A 183 -2.20 10.45 -9.88
CA GLU A 183 -2.95 9.64 -8.93
C GLU A 183 -4.41 9.52 -9.38
N VAL A 184 -4.92 8.30 -9.44
CA VAL A 184 -6.26 7.98 -9.93
C VAL A 184 -7.02 7.22 -8.85
N TYR A 185 -8.16 7.78 -8.42
CA TYR A 185 -9.08 7.11 -7.51
C TYR A 185 -10.41 6.79 -8.21
N VAL A 186 -10.56 5.53 -8.60
CA VAL A 186 -11.73 4.98 -9.30
C VAL A 186 -12.15 3.63 -8.68
N PRO A 187 -13.41 3.22 -8.81
CA PRO A 187 -13.83 1.86 -8.48
C PRO A 187 -13.06 0.80 -9.27
N LEU A 188 -12.79 -0.36 -8.66
CA LEU A 188 -12.00 -1.44 -9.29
C LEU A 188 -12.57 -1.88 -10.66
N LYS A 189 -13.91 -1.90 -10.77
CA LYS A 189 -14.63 -2.24 -12.01
C LYS A 189 -14.35 -1.30 -13.19
N MET A 190 -13.80 -0.11 -12.95
CA MET A 190 -13.40 0.84 -14.01
C MET A 190 -11.95 0.64 -14.48
N ILE A 191 -11.12 -0.11 -13.74
CA ILE A 191 -9.71 -0.35 -14.09
C ILE A 191 -9.53 -0.97 -15.50
N PRO A 192 -10.40 -1.85 -16.04
CA PRO A 192 -10.27 -2.32 -17.42
C PRO A 192 -10.23 -1.20 -18.47
N MET A 193 -10.87 -0.05 -18.22
CA MET A 193 -10.77 1.11 -19.12
C MET A 193 -9.34 1.64 -19.16
N LEU A 194 -8.64 1.63 -18.02
CA LEU A 194 -7.29 2.17 -17.88
C LEU A 194 -6.24 1.35 -18.62
N GLU A 195 -6.42 0.04 -18.84
CA GLU A 195 -5.47 -0.81 -19.59
C GLU A 195 -5.13 -0.25 -20.96
N SER A 196 -6.13 0.35 -21.61
CA SER A 196 -5.96 0.96 -22.93
C SER A 196 -5.52 2.43 -22.89
N ILE A 197 -5.80 3.13 -21.79
CA ILE A 197 -5.56 4.58 -21.67
C ILE A 197 -4.13 4.82 -21.19
N VAL A 198 -3.71 4.13 -20.12
CA VAL A 198 -2.42 4.36 -19.44
C VAL A 198 -1.21 4.32 -20.39
N PRO A 199 -1.09 3.35 -21.32
CA PRO A 199 0.04 3.31 -22.26
C PRO A 199 0.15 4.57 -23.15
N ARG A 200 -0.95 5.30 -23.36
CA ARG A 200 -1.01 6.50 -24.20
C ARG A 200 -0.62 7.77 -23.45
N LEU A 201 -0.58 7.75 -22.12
CA LEU A 201 -0.38 8.97 -21.32
C LEU A 201 1.09 9.42 -21.29
N GLY A 202 2.03 8.47 -21.43
CA GLY A 202 3.47 8.74 -21.40
C GLY A 202 3.99 9.18 -20.03
N ILE A 203 3.28 8.83 -18.96
CA ILE A 203 3.61 9.20 -17.57
C ILE A 203 3.36 8.04 -16.61
N THR A 204 3.85 8.18 -15.38
CA THR A 204 3.52 7.26 -14.29
C THR A 204 2.09 7.49 -13.80
N VAL A 205 1.35 6.41 -13.55
CA VAL A 205 0.03 6.44 -12.92
C VAL A 205 0.10 5.75 -11.56
N CYS A 206 -0.60 6.26 -10.57
CA CYS A 206 -0.74 5.63 -9.26
C CYS A 206 -2.22 5.39 -8.96
N ILE A 207 -2.60 4.14 -8.72
CA ILE A 207 -3.96 3.77 -8.34
C ILE A 207 -4.12 3.82 -6.82
N ASP A 208 -5.14 4.54 -6.35
CA ASP A 208 -5.43 4.70 -4.92
C ASP A 208 -6.07 3.43 -4.31
N HIS A 209 -5.80 3.20 -3.02
CA HIS A 209 -6.53 2.31 -2.10
C HIS A 209 -6.92 0.93 -2.65
N PHE A 210 -5.94 0.08 -3.00
CA PHE A 210 -6.17 -1.26 -3.57
C PHE A 210 -7.00 -1.28 -4.87
N GLY A 211 -7.19 -0.13 -5.51
CA GLY A 211 -8.08 0.03 -6.65
C GLY A 211 -9.56 0.12 -6.26
N SER A 212 -9.88 0.41 -5.00
CA SER A 212 -11.26 0.55 -4.49
C SER A 212 -12.17 -0.65 -4.83
N PRO A 213 -11.82 -1.87 -4.40
CA PRO A 213 -12.64 -3.05 -4.63
C PRO A 213 -14.01 -2.93 -3.96
N GLU A 214 -15.03 -3.54 -4.57
CA GLU A 214 -16.32 -3.78 -3.91
C GLU A 214 -16.27 -5.16 -3.24
N LEU A 215 -15.91 -5.17 -1.95
CA LEU A 215 -15.81 -6.39 -1.17
C LEU A 215 -17.17 -6.66 -0.50
N SER A 216 -17.88 -7.69 -0.98
CA SER A 216 -19.14 -8.11 -0.35
C SER A 216 -18.85 -8.79 0.99
N SER A 217 -19.72 -8.61 1.98
CA SER A 217 -19.63 -9.31 3.27
C SER A 217 -19.77 -10.84 3.18
N ILE A 218 -20.10 -11.36 1.98
CA ILE A 218 -20.33 -12.78 1.70
C ILE A 218 -19.00 -13.56 1.59
N SER A 219 -17.86 -12.89 1.41
CA SER A 219 -16.53 -13.52 1.43
C SER A 219 -16.09 -14.05 2.81
N LEU A 220 -16.89 -13.82 3.88
CA LEU A 220 -16.50 -14.15 5.24
C LEU A 220 -17.15 -15.41 5.83
N CYS A 221 -18.14 -16.03 5.16
CA CYS A 221 -19.09 -16.85 5.92
C CYS A 221 -19.51 -18.24 5.40
N GLU A 222 -19.18 -18.70 4.19
CA GLU A 222 -19.84 -19.95 3.75
C GLU A 222 -18.99 -21.21 3.70
N ASN A 223 -17.67 -21.15 3.52
CA ASN A 223 -16.75 -22.28 3.66
C ASN A 223 -15.35 -21.71 3.88
N ASP A 224 -14.46 -22.34 4.66
CA ASP A 224 -13.05 -21.94 4.89
C ASP A 224 -12.17 -21.78 3.61
N SER A 225 -12.77 -21.71 2.44
CA SER A 225 -12.13 -21.44 1.16
C SER A 225 -11.44 -20.06 1.17
N PRO A 226 -10.18 -19.98 0.72
CA PRO A 226 -9.47 -18.71 0.62
C PRO A 226 -10.17 -17.78 -0.38
N PHE A 227 -10.24 -16.50 -0.05
CA PHE A 227 -10.74 -15.47 -0.95
C PHE A 227 -9.84 -15.38 -2.20
N ASP A 228 -10.43 -15.52 -3.38
CA ASP A 228 -9.76 -15.33 -4.66
C ASP A 228 -10.03 -13.92 -5.20
N PRO A 229 -9.03 -13.00 -5.20
CA PRO A 229 -9.21 -11.64 -5.66
C PRO A 229 -9.47 -11.54 -7.18
N TYR A 230 -9.13 -12.56 -7.97
CA TYR A 230 -9.40 -12.58 -9.41
C TYR A 230 -10.89 -12.71 -9.75
N THR A 231 -11.73 -13.04 -8.75
CA THR A 231 -13.19 -12.98 -8.89
C THR A 231 -13.74 -11.56 -8.92
N LEU A 232 -12.97 -10.56 -8.47
CA LEU A 232 -13.37 -9.16 -8.47
C LEU A 232 -13.30 -8.56 -9.88
N PRO A 233 -14.37 -7.91 -10.38
CA PRO A 233 -14.34 -7.22 -11.67
C PRO A 233 -13.24 -6.14 -11.70
N GLY A 234 -12.28 -6.31 -12.62
CA GLY A 234 -11.16 -5.38 -12.83
C GLY A 234 -9.85 -5.74 -12.11
N PHE A 235 -9.83 -6.76 -11.26
CA PHE A 235 -8.61 -7.16 -10.56
C PHE A 235 -7.51 -7.67 -11.51
N SER A 236 -7.87 -8.52 -12.48
CA SER A 236 -6.93 -9.00 -13.50
C SER A 236 -6.30 -7.84 -14.29
N SER A 237 -7.10 -6.84 -14.64
CA SER A 237 -6.65 -5.62 -15.32
C SER A 237 -5.72 -4.79 -14.45
N LEU A 238 -5.97 -4.71 -13.14
CA LEU A 238 -5.07 -4.04 -12.20
C LEU A 238 -3.70 -4.73 -12.13
N ILE A 239 -3.68 -6.06 -12.07
CA ILE A 239 -2.44 -6.86 -12.10
C ILE A 239 -1.67 -6.65 -13.41
N SER A 240 -2.38 -6.65 -14.54
CA SER A 240 -1.83 -6.37 -15.88
C SER A 240 -1.16 -4.99 -15.95
N LEU A 241 -1.83 -3.95 -15.44
CA LEU A 241 -1.32 -2.58 -15.40
C LEU A 241 -0.04 -2.42 -14.57
N ILE A 242 0.00 -2.99 -13.36
CA ILE A 242 1.19 -2.86 -12.50
C ILE A 242 2.37 -3.67 -13.05
N ARG A 243 2.13 -4.81 -13.70
CA ARG A 243 3.18 -5.61 -14.38
C ARG A 243 3.81 -4.88 -15.55
N THR A 244 3.03 -4.07 -16.27
CA THR A 244 3.53 -3.27 -17.41
C THR A 244 4.54 -2.20 -16.96
N GLY A 245 4.52 -1.83 -15.68
CA GLY A 245 5.61 -1.09 -15.05
C GLY A 245 5.47 0.44 -15.05
N SER A 246 4.46 1.01 -15.71
CA SER A 246 4.12 2.45 -15.62
C SER A 246 3.07 2.77 -14.56
N THR A 247 2.56 1.76 -13.86
CA THR A 247 1.48 1.90 -12.86
C THR A 247 1.95 1.44 -11.49
N TYR A 248 1.71 2.27 -10.47
CA TYR A 248 1.85 1.94 -9.05
C TYR A 248 0.48 1.68 -8.43
N ILE A 249 0.45 0.92 -7.34
CA ILE A 249 -0.74 0.67 -6.52
C ILE A 249 -0.46 1.02 -5.06
N LYS A 250 -1.33 1.84 -4.46
CA LYS A 250 -1.30 2.15 -3.03
C LYS A 250 -2.06 1.10 -2.24
N VAL A 251 -1.36 0.42 -1.32
CA VAL A 251 -2.01 -0.34 -0.24
C VAL A 251 -2.26 0.61 0.93
N SER A 252 -3.53 0.97 1.12
CA SER A 252 -3.94 2.00 2.09
C SER A 252 -5.43 1.92 2.41
N ALA A 253 -5.85 2.68 3.41
CA ALA A 253 -7.25 2.90 3.78
C ALA A 253 -8.10 1.63 3.95
N PRO A 254 -7.62 0.57 4.65
CA PRO A 254 -8.32 -0.71 4.74
C PRO A 254 -9.74 -0.57 5.33
N TYR A 255 -9.91 0.35 6.27
CA TYR A 255 -11.18 0.66 6.95
C TYR A 255 -12.27 1.18 6.00
N ARG A 256 -11.91 1.63 4.79
CA ARG A 256 -12.87 2.00 3.74
C ARG A 256 -13.34 0.82 2.91
N LEU A 257 -12.56 -0.26 2.88
CA LEU A 257 -12.65 -1.30 1.85
C LEU A 257 -13.20 -2.62 2.39
N THR A 258 -12.75 -3.04 3.57
CA THR A 258 -13.13 -4.34 4.14
C THR A 258 -13.86 -4.20 5.47
N LYS A 259 -14.78 -5.14 5.71
CA LYS A 259 -15.42 -5.37 7.01
C LYS A 259 -14.77 -6.52 7.78
N ASP A 260 -13.81 -7.23 7.17
CA ASP A 260 -13.06 -8.28 7.82
C ASP A 260 -12.01 -7.66 8.75
N ALA A 261 -12.15 -7.86 10.06
CA ALA A 261 -11.14 -7.45 11.03
C ALA A 261 -9.77 -8.10 10.77
N GLY A 262 -9.77 -9.31 10.20
CA GLY A 262 -8.56 -10.01 9.76
C GLY A 262 -8.03 -9.55 8.40
N MET A 263 -8.76 -8.67 7.69
CA MET A 263 -8.47 -8.12 6.37
C MET A 263 -8.15 -9.17 5.30
N ARG A 264 -8.63 -10.43 5.44
CA ARG A 264 -8.15 -11.58 4.65
C ARG A 264 -8.25 -11.35 3.13
N ASP A 265 -9.28 -10.64 2.72
CA ASP A 265 -9.51 -10.17 1.36
C ASP A 265 -8.38 -9.26 0.84
N LEU A 266 -8.10 -8.16 1.53
CA LEU A 266 -7.00 -7.24 1.22
C LEU A 266 -5.65 -7.94 1.34
N LYS A 267 -5.52 -8.93 2.25
CA LYS A 267 -4.31 -9.75 2.35
C LYS A 267 -4.05 -10.57 1.10
N ALA A 268 -5.08 -11.18 0.53
CA ALA A 268 -4.96 -11.91 -0.72
C ALA A 268 -4.59 -10.96 -1.87
N MET A 269 -5.25 -9.80 -1.98
CA MET A 269 -4.94 -8.80 -3.01
C MET A 269 -3.50 -8.30 -2.93
N ALA A 270 -3.01 -7.90 -1.75
CA ALA A 270 -1.66 -7.38 -1.60
C ALA A 270 -0.58 -8.44 -1.90
N ARG A 271 -0.81 -9.71 -1.58
CA ARG A 271 0.11 -10.79 -1.96
C ARG A 271 0.24 -10.91 -3.48
N GLU A 272 -0.88 -10.82 -4.20
CA GLU A 272 -0.85 -10.80 -5.67
C GLU A 272 -0.11 -9.58 -6.22
N PHE A 273 -0.32 -8.40 -5.64
CA PHE A 273 0.41 -7.18 -6.06
C PHE A 273 1.92 -7.31 -5.85
N LEU A 274 2.34 -7.75 -4.66
CA LEU A 274 3.76 -7.90 -4.30
C LEU A 274 4.42 -9.02 -5.12
N SER A 275 3.70 -10.10 -5.42
CA SER A 275 4.17 -11.19 -6.29
C SER A 275 4.31 -10.72 -7.75
N ALA A 276 3.33 -9.96 -8.25
CA ALA A 276 3.28 -9.54 -9.65
C ALA A 276 4.27 -8.40 -9.98
N ALA A 277 4.41 -7.43 -9.08
CA ALA A 277 5.21 -6.22 -9.31
C ALA A 277 5.67 -5.60 -7.97
N PRO A 278 6.63 -6.23 -7.24
CA PRO A 278 7.06 -5.76 -5.91
C PRO A 278 7.66 -4.35 -5.94
N ASP A 279 8.12 -3.90 -7.10
CA ASP A 279 8.65 -2.55 -7.35
C ASP A 279 7.58 -1.50 -7.67
N ARG A 280 6.29 -1.85 -7.56
CA ARG A 280 5.14 -0.99 -7.89
C ARG A 280 4.08 -0.91 -6.80
N VAL A 281 4.32 -1.49 -5.64
CA VAL A 281 3.42 -1.42 -4.48
C VAL A 281 3.95 -0.42 -3.48
N ILE A 282 3.11 0.50 -3.02
CA ILE A 282 3.49 1.54 -2.04
C ILE A 282 2.51 1.58 -0.88
N TYR A 283 3.01 1.88 0.31
CA TYR A 283 2.24 1.98 1.55
C TYR A 283 1.67 3.39 1.76
N ALA A 284 0.47 3.48 2.34
CA ALA A 284 -0.06 4.73 2.86
C ALA A 284 -1.06 4.53 4.01
N THR A 285 -1.17 5.53 4.88
CA THR A 285 -2.10 5.51 6.03
C THR A 285 -3.50 6.00 5.65
N ASP A 286 -3.59 6.97 4.74
CA ASP A 286 -4.79 7.76 4.47
C ASP A 286 -5.28 8.56 5.68
N TRP A 287 -4.34 9.02 6.51
CA TRP A 287 -4.61 9.98 7.59
C TRP A 287 -5.19 11.28 7.02
N PRO A 288 -6.17 11.94 7.66
CA PRO A 288 -6.70 11.74 9.00
C PRO A 288 -7.89 10.77 9.06
N HIS A 289 -8.01 9.88 8.09
CA HIS A 289 -9.10 8.92 7.99
C HIS A 289 -10.47 9.58 7.79
N THR A 290 -10.50 10.57 6.88
CA THR A 290 -11.67 11.43 6.62
C THR A 290 -12.97 10.65 6.51
N ARG A 291 -14.01 11.13 7.23
CA ARG A 291 -15.36 10.51 7.38
C ARG A 291 -15.42 9.27 8.28
N PHE A 292 -14.30 8.88 8.89
CA PHE A 292 -14.24 7.79 9.87
C PHE A 292 -13.68 8.33 11.19
N THR A 293 -14.13 7.77 12.30
CA THR A 293 -13.67 8.17 13.65
C THR A 293 -13.09 6.97 14.37
N GLY A 294 -12.11 7.21 15.25
CA GLY A 294 -11.51 6.15 16.06
C GLY A 294 -10.75 5.08 15.27
N VAL A 295 -10.32 5.38 14.04
CA VAL A 295 -9.53 4.45 13.23
C VAL A 295 -8.14 4.30 13.84
N ASP A 296 -7.79 3.07 14.21
CA ASP A 296 -6.41 2.67 14.51
C ASP A 296 -5.82 1.98 13.27
N ILE A 297 -4.85 2.63 12.63
CA ILE A 297 -4.17 2.09 11.44
C ILE A 297 -3.05 1.11 11.82
N SER A 298 -2.63 1.05 13.08
CA SER A 298 -1.48 0.25 13.51
C SER A 298 -1.59 -1.23 13.14
N PRO A 299 -2.75 -1.90 13.28
CA PRO A 299 -2.90 -3.30 12.84
C PRO A 299 -2.66 -3.50 11.33
N PHE A 300 -2.99 -2.51 10.51
CA PHE A 300 -2.73 -2.55 9.08
C PHE A 300 -1.24 -2.38 8.78
N THR A 301 -0.57 -1.42 9.42
CA THR A 301 0.88 -1.23 9.30
C THR A 301 1.65 -2.47 9.76
N GLU A 302 1.25 -3.03 10.90
CA GLU A 302 1.79 -4.27 11.46
C GLU A 302 1.70 -5.42 10.45
N TRP A 303 0.57 -5.54 9.78
CA TRP A 303 0.34 -6.55 8.75
C TRP A 303 1.18 -6.30 7.48
N CYS A 304 1.29 -5.06 7.00
CA CYS A 304 2.14 -4.73 5.86
C CYS A 304 3.62 -5.12 6.12
N LEU A 305 4.10 -4.91 7.35
CA LEU A 305 5.42 -5.37 7.77
C LEU A 305 5.53 -6.90 7.77
N ASP A 306 4.50 -7.59 8.24
CA ASP A 306 4.48 -9.06 8.28
C ASP A 306 4.43 -9.69 6.89
N LEU A 307 3.75 -9.06 5.92
CA LEU A 307 3.83 -9.47 4.51
C LEU A 307 5.26 -9.43 3.97
N CYS A 308 6.05 -8.47 4.43
CA CYS A 308 7.42 -8.26 3.98
C CYS A 308 8.44 -9.11 4.74
N ALA A 309 8.07 -9.72 5.87
CA ALA A 309 9.02 -10.31 6.81
C ALA A 309 9.84 -11.48 6.25
N HIS A 310 9.33 -12.15 5.21
CA HIS A 310 9.98 -13.31 4.60
C HIS A 310 10.80 -12.98 3.35
N GLU A 311 10.76 -11.73 2.87
CA GLU A 311 11.46 -11.31 1.66
C GLU A 311 12.41 -10.14 1.98
N PRO A 312 13.73 -10.39 2.05
CA PRO A 312 14.71 -9.35 2.35
C PRO A 312 14.57 -8.13 1.42
N GLY A 313 14.46 -6.95 2.01
CA GLY A 313 14.33 -5.68 1.29
C GLY A 313 12.91 -5.36 0.79
N LEU A 314 11.93 -6.25 0.94
CA LEU A 314 10.56 -5.95 0.49
C LEU A 314 9.91 -4.83 1.32
N ALA A 315 10.21 -4.77 2.62
CA ALA A 315 9.76 -3.66 3.48
C ALA A 315 10.34 -2.32 3.01
N GLU A 316 11.63 -2.27 2.65
CA GLU A 316 12.27 -1.08 2.08
C GLU A 316 11.60 -0.67 0.77
N LYS A 317 11.25 -1.62 -0.11
CA LYS A 317 10.50 -1.32 -1.33
C LYS A 317 9.13 -0.72 -1.01
N LEU A 318 8.33 -1.41 -0.19
CA LEU A 318 6.94 -1.05 0.10
C LEU A 318 6.81 0.30 0.83
N PHE A 319 7.62 0.52 1.85
CA PHE A 319 7.51 1.70 2.71
C PHE A 319 8.36 2.87 2.24
N ARG A 320 9.34 2.67 1.34
CA ARG A 320 10.29 3.73 0.99
C ARG A 320 10.61 3.78 -0.51
N ARG A 321 11.38 2.81 -1.02
CA ARG A 321 12.08 2.93 -2.32
C ARG A 321 11.13 3.08 -3.50
N ASN A 322 9.96 2.44 -3.45
CA ASN A 322 8.97 2.57 -4.51
C ASN A 322 8.36 3.97 -4.54
N THR A 323 8.07 4.57 -3.36
CA THR A 323 7.57 5.95 -3.26
C THR A 323 8.63 6.95 -3.70
N GLU A 324 9.88 6.77 -3.28
CA GLU A 324 11.02 7.59 -3.72
C GLU A 324 11.15 7.59 -5.24
N ARG A 325 11.13 6.39 -5.86
CA ARG A 325 11.21 6.23 -7.32
C ARG A 325 10.02 6.86 -8.03
N MET A 326 8.80 6.65 -7.54
CA MET A 326 7.58 7.19 -8.14
C MET A 326 7.57 8.72 -8.14
N LEU A 327 8.09 9.35 -7.09
CA LEU A 327 8.04 10.81 -6.88
C LEU A 327 9.36 11.52 -7.22
N GLY A 328 10.32 10.83 -7.84
CA GLY A 328 11.61 11.40 -8.22
C GLY A 328 12.38 11.97 -7.02
N VAL A 329 12.39 11.26 -5.89
CA VAL A 329 13.23 11.59 -4.74
C VAL A 329 14.64 11.09 -5.04
N GLU A 330 15.59 12.02 -5.16
CA GLU A 330 17.00 11.67 -5.29
C GLU A 330 17.49 11.06 -3.98
N SER A 331 18.09 9.86 -4.05
CA SER A 331 18.77 9.27 -2.89
C SER A 331 20.07 10.05 -2.68
N THR A 332 20.17 10.77 -1.57
CA THR A 332 21.43 11.34 -1.06
C THR A 332 22.37 10.28 -0.55
#